data_AF-A0A0E0RHA9-F1
#
_entry.id   AF-A0A0E0RHA9-F1
#
_cell.length_a   1.000
_cell.length_b   1.000
_cell.length_c   1.000
_cell.angle_alpha   90.00
_cell.angle_beta   90.00
_cell.angle_gamma   90.00
#
_symmetry.space_group_name_H-M   'P 1'
#
loop_
_entity.id
_entity.type
_entity.pdbx_description
1 polymer ?
#
loop_
_entity_poly.entity_id
_entity_poly.type
_entity_poly.pdbx_seq_one_letter_code
_entity_poly.pdbx_strand_id
1 'polypeptide(L)'
;MEFAVSAARWVVGRALGPVTGELMEAWAASKKLGPNIRELKLLLLHAQAMLENAEGRDIRSGALDQLLSQLRDLAYDADDVLDELDYFRIQDELDGTYEAVDDAEEERGLVRGLALHARHTARAIARKLM
;
A
#
# COMPACT_ATOMS: atom_id res chain seq x y z
N MET A 1 -21.11 2.81 -16.92
CA MET A 1 -19.73 3.31 -16.90
C MET A 1 -19.49 4.28 -15.75
N GLU A 2 -20.41 5.22 -15.46
CA GLU A 2 -20.32 6.11 -14.29
C GLU A 2 -19.97 5.36 -12.99
N PHE A 3 -20.69 4.27 -12.68
CA PHE A 3 -20.40 3.42 -11.52
C PHE A 3 -18.96 2.86 -11.49
N ALA A 4 -18.41 2.45 -12.63
CA ALA A 4 -17.05 1.90 -12.70
C ALA A 4 -16.00 2.99 -12.45
N VAL A 5 -16.22 4.20 -12.97
CA VAL A 5 -15.37 5.38 -12.70
C VAL A 5 -15.43 5.74 -11.22
N SER A 6 -16.62 5.82 -10.62
CA SER A 6 -16.78 6.13 -9.20
C SER A 6 -16.12 5.07 -8.30
N ALA A 7 -16.28 3.79 -8.63
CA ALA A 7 -15.66 2.69 -7.87
C ALA A 7 -14.12 2.74 -7.95
N ALA A 8 -13.56 2.92 -9.16
CA ALA A 8 -12.12 3.07 -9.34
C ALA A 8 -11.58 4.31 -8.61
N ARG A 9 -12.30 5.44 -8.69
CA ARG A 9 -11.91 6.69 -8.03
C ARG A 9 -11.85 6.51 -6.51
N TRP A 10 -12.84 5.84 -5.93
CA TRP A 10 -12.90 5.59 -4.51
C TRP A 10 -11.72 4.76 -4.01
N VAL A 11 -11.39 3.64 -4.67
CA VAL A 11 -10.28 2.77 -4.23
C VAL A 11 -8.92 3.44 -4.44
N VAL A 12 -8.72 4.17 -5.56
CA VAL A 12 -7.49 4.94 -5.79
C VAL A 12 -7.32 6.01 -4.70
N GLY A 13 -8.39 6.70 -4.33
CA GLY A 13 -8.38 7.68 -3.25
C GLY A 13 -8.05 7.07 -1.89
N ARG A 14 -8.49 5.84 -1.64
CA ARG A 14 -8.16 5.11 -0.41
C ARG A 14 -6.68 4.73 -0.36
N ALA A 15 -6.14 4.13 -1.42
CA ALA A 15 -4.72 3.79 -1.51
C ALA A 15 -3.81 5.04 -1.41
N LEU A 16 -4.31 6.22 -1.78
CA LEU A 16 -3.57 7.47 -1.59
C LEU A 16 -3.45 7.92 -0.13
N GLY A 17 -4.30 7.44 0.77
CA GLY A 17 -4.30 7.82 2.18
C GLY A 17 -2.94 7.54 2.85
N PRO A 18 -2.48 6.29 2.93
CA PRO A 18 -1.22 5.96 3.60
C PRO A 18 0.01 6.57 2.93
N VAL A 19 0.04 6.58 1.59
CA VAL A 19 1.20 7.02 0.81
C VAL A 19 1.43 8.53 0.81
N THR A 20 0.43 9.32 1.23
CA THR A 20 0.53 10.78 1.32
C THR A 20 0.99 11.27 2.69
N GLY A 21 1.08 10.39 3.68
CA GLY A 21 1.52 10.74 5.03
C GLY A 21 3.04 10.98 5.13
N GLU A 22 3.43 12.09 5.76
CA GLU A 22 4.85 12.44 5.99
C GLU A 22 5.60 11.34 6.76
N LEU A 23 4.91 10.69 7.70
CA LEU A 23 5.47 9.62 8.53
C LEU A 23 5.80 8.36 7.71
N MET A 24 4.92 7.99 6.76
CA MET A 24 5.15 6.90 5.82
C MET A 24 6.34 7.22 4.90
N GLU A 25 6.41 8.43 4.38
CA GLU A 25 7.52 8.83 3.49
C GLU A 25 8.89 8.78 4.19
N ALA A 26 8.96 9.30 5.43
CA ALA A 26 10.18 9.28 6.22
C ALA A 26 10.61 7.85 6.58
N TRP A 27 9.66 7.03 7.04
CA TRP A 27 9.92 5.63 7.36
C TRP A 27 10.36 4.84 6.13
N ALA A 28 9.66 4.97 5.00
CA ALA A 28 10.01 4.31 3.75
C ALA A 28 11.41 4.73 3.26
N ALA A 29 11.79 6.00 3.43
CA ALA A 29 13.14 6.45 3.12
C ALA A 29 14.19 5.74 3.98
N SER A 30 13.94 5.57 5.28
CA SER A 30 14.85 4.85 6.19
C SER A 30 15.03 3.36 5.82
N LYS A 31 13.97 2.72 5.31
CA LYS A 31 13.98 1.31 4.89
C LYS A 31 14.37 1.11 3.41
N LYS A 32 14.86 2.15 2.73
CA LYS A 32 15.23 2.16 1.29
C LYS A 32 14.06 1.86 0.33
N LEU A 33 12.82 2.02 0.80
CA LEU A 33 11.59 1.91 0.01
C LEU A 33 11.16 3.24 -0.62
N GLY A 34 11.78 4.36 -0.22
CA GLY A 34 11.43 5.71 -0.65
C GLY A 34 11.21 5.90 -2.16
N PRO A 35 12.08 5.41 -3.06
CA PRO A 35 11.85 5.49 -4.50
C PRO A 35 10.54 4.80 -4.95
N ASN A 36 10.28 3.58 -4.46
CA ASN A 36 9.10 2.81 -4.83
C ASN A 36 7.81 3.47 -4.32
N ILE A 37 7.83 3.97 -3.09
CA ILE A 37 6.68 4.70 -2.50
C ILE A 37 6.38 5.97 -3.28
N ARG A 38 7.40 6.72 -3.70
CA ARG A 38 7.22 7.91 -4.53
C ARG A 38 6.65 7.57 -5.91
N GLU A 39 7.13 6.51 -6.54
CA GLU A 39 6.61 6.05 -7.83
C GLU A 39 5.15 5.62 -7.73
N LEU A 40 4.80 4.81 -6.73
CA LEU A 40 3.43 4.37 -6.48
C LEU A 40 2.50 5.57 -6.22
N LYS A 41 2.93 6.53 -5.39
CA LYS A 41 2.19 7.79 -5.14
C LYS A 41 1.91 8.54 -6.44
N LEU A 42 2.93 8.68 -7.30
CA LEU A 42 2.77 9.37 -8.59
C LEU A 42 1.78 8.63 -9.49
N LEU A 43 1.85 7.31 -9.59
CA LEU A 43 0.92 6.50 -10.39
C LEU A 43 -0.53 6.65 -9.90
N LEU A 44 -0.74 6.56 -8.59
CA LEU A 44 -2.06 6.74 -7.98
C LEU A 44 -2.62 8.15 -8.21
N LEU A 45 -1.79 9.20 -8.08
CA LEU A 45 -2.19 10.58 -8.37
C LEU A 45 -2.56 10.78 -9.86
N HIS A 46 -1.79 10.18 -10.78
CA HIS A 46 -2.13 10.22 -12.20
C HIS A 46 -3.46 9.52 -12.48
N ALA A 47 -3.66 8.34 -11.91
CA ALA A 47 -4.91 7.60 -12.03
C ALA A 47 -6.09 8.41 -11.47
N GLN A 48 -5.94 9.03 -10.30
CA GLN A 48 -6.95 9.90 -9.72
C GLN A 48 -7.30 11.02 -10.69
N ALA A 49 -6.32 11.84 -11.10
CA ALA A 49 -6.56 12.97 -12.02
C ALA A 49 -7.27 12.55 -13.32
N MET A 50 -6.93 11.39 -13.88
CA MET A 50 -7.58 10.84 -15.07
C MET A 50 -9.05 10.47 -14.81
N LEU A 51 -9.35 9.88 -13.64
CA LEU A 51 -10.71 9.52 -13.24
C LEU A 51 -11.57 10.76 -12.95
N GLU A 52 -11.01 11.78 -12.30
CA GLU A 52 -11.72 13.07 -12.08
C GLU A 52 -12.08 13.73 -13.41
N ASN A 53 -11.18 13.68 -14.40
CA ASN A 53 -11.42 14.19 -15.75
C ASN A 53 -12.45 13.37 -16.55
N ALA A 54 -12.73 12.13 -16.14
CA ALA A 54 -13.72 11.25 -16.75
C ALA A 54 -15.10 11.35 -16.08
N GLU A 55 -15.19 11.94 -14.89
CA GLU A 55 -16.41 12.03 -14.10
C GLU A 55 -17.47 12.89 -14.79
N GLY A 56 -18.74 12.45 -14.73
CA GLY A 56 -19.87 13.15 -15.35
C GLY A 56 -19.89 13.14 -16.89
N ARG A 57 -18.93 12.48 -17.55
CA ARG A 57 -18.91 12.35 -19.02
C ARG A 57 -19.64 11.08 -19.46
N ASP A 58 -20.57 11.18 -20.41
CA ASP A 58 -21.17 10.01 -21.07
C ASP A 58 -20.15 9.40 -22.04
N ILE A 59 -19.31 8.52 -21.52
CA ILE A 59 -18.35 7.73 -22.29
C ILE A 59 -18.87 6.30 -22.37
N ARG A 60 -18.92 5.73 -23.58
CA ARG A 60 -19.36 4.36 -23.83
C ARG A 60 -18.32 3.60 -24.65
N SER A 61 -17.54 2.77 -23.97
CA SER A 61 -16.45 1.98 -24.55
C SER A 61 -16.19 0.72 -23.70
N GLY A 62 -16.34 -0.47 -24.29
CA GLY A 62 -16.04 -1.72 -23.58
C GLY A 62 -14.58 -1.87 -23.19
N ALA A 63 -13.65 -1.33 -24.01
CA ALA A 63 -12.23 -1.33 -23.68
C ALA A 63 -11.92 -0.45 -22.47
N LEU A 64 -12.60 0.69 -22.34
CA LEU A 64 -12.46 1.55 -21.16
C LEU A 64 -13.01 0.88 -19.90
N ASP A 65 -14.13 0.17 -20.00
CA ASP A 65 -14.70 -0.58 -18.87
C ASP A 65 -13.72 -1.66 -18.36
N GLN A 66 -13.07 -2.37 -19.28
CA GLN A 66 -12.05 -3.36 -18.94
C GLN A 66 -10.81 -2.73 -18.28
N LEU A 67 -10.35 -1.57 -18.77
CA LEU A 67 -9.22 -0.83 -18.17
C LEU A 67 -9.57 -0.28 -16.78
N LEU A 68 -10.80 0.22 -16.58
CA LEU A 68 -11.27 0.69 -15.28
C LEU A 68 -11.36 -0.45 -14.27
N SER A 69 -11.78 -1.65 -14.69
CA SER A 69 -11.77 -2.83 -13.83
C SER A 69 -10.34 -3.18 -13.40
N GLN A 70 -9.39 -3.23 -14.34
CA GLN A 70 -7.98 -3.52 -14.03
C GLN A 70 -7.37 -2.47 -13.11
N LEU A 71 -7.65 -1.19 -13.35
CA LEU A 71 -7.19 -0.11 -12.49
C LEU A 71 -7.72 -0.26 -11.06
N ARG A 72 -9.00 -0.60 -10.91
CA ARG A 72 -9.61 -0.84 -9.60
C ARG A 72 -8.93 -2.01 -8.88
N ASP A 73 -8.68 -3.11 -9.58
CA ASP A 73 -8.08 -4.30 -9.00
C ASP A 73 -6.62 -4.01 -8.57
N LEU A 74 -5.84 -3.31 -9.39
CA LEU A 74 -4.49 -2.83 -9.03
C LEU A 74 -4.50 -1.84 -7.85
N ALA A 75 -5.52 -0.99 -7.75
CA ALA A 75 -5.66 -0.05 -6.65
C ALA A 75 -6.00 -0.78 -5.34
N TYR A 76 -6.75 -1.89 -5.37
CA TYR A 76 -6.92 -2.75 -4.21
C TYR A 76 -5.61 -3.42 -3.80
N ASP A 77 -4.83 -3.95 -4.76
CA ASP A 77 -3.53 -4.52 -4.44
C ASP A 77 -2.58 -3.48 -3.81
N ALA A 78 -2.64 -2.24 -4.29
CA ALA A 78 -1.88 -1.12 -3.71
C ALA A 78 -2.36 -0.76 -2.29
N ASP A 79 -3.67 -0.72 -2.06
CA ASP A 79 -4.29 -0.50 -0.74
C ASP A 79 -3.80 -1.56 0.26
N ASP A 80 -3.89 -2.84 -0.10
CA ASP A 80 -3.45 -3.96 0.73
C ASP A 80 -1.96 -3.88 1.09
N VAL A 81 -1.09 -3.60 0.11
CA VAL A 81 0.35 -3.45 0.35
C VAL A 81 0.65 -2.23 1.23
N LEU A 82 -0.05 -1.11 1.02
CA LEU A 82 0.17 0.11 1.79
C LEU A 82 -0.32 -0.04 3.24
N ASP A 83 -1.42 -0.74 3.47
CA ASP A 83 -1.89 -1.10 4.82
C ASP A 83 -0.87 -2.00 5.53
N GLU A 84 -0.27 -2.97 4.83
CA GLU A 84 0.78 -3.84 5.39
C GLU A 84 2.06 -3.05 5.73
N LEU A 85 2.46 -2.11 4.88
CA LEU A 85 3.58 -1.22 5.17
C LEU A 85 3.30 -0.29 6.36
N ASP A 86 2.07 0.20 6.49
CA ASP A 86 1.69 1.05 7.62
C ASP A 86 1.71 0.27 8.93
N TYR A 87 1.29 -1.00 8.89
CA TYR A 87 1.46 -1.93 10.00
C TYR A 87 2.95 -2.08 10.40
N PHE A 88 3.88 -2.28 9.45
CA PHE A 88 5.31 -2.39 9.78
C PHE A 88 5.91 -1.10 10.29
N ARG A 89 5.48 0.05 9.77
CA ARG A 89 5.90 1.34 10.28
C ARG A 89 5.50 1.51 11.74
N ILE A 90 4.25 1.23 12.07
CA ILE A 90 3.74 1.30 13.44
C ILE A 90 4.48 0.29 14.33
N GLN A 91 4.74 -0.91 13.83
CA GLN A 91 5.49 -1.92 14.58
C GLN A 91 6.93 -1.49 14.87
N ASP A 92 7.63 -0.91 13.90
CA ASP A 92 9.00 -0.41 14.04
C ASP A 92 9.07 0.75 15.05
N GLU A 93 8.07 1.65 15.04
CA GLU A 93 7.92 2.71 16.05
C GLU A 93 7.71 2.12 17.45
N LEU A 94 6.91 1.07 17.59
CA LEU A 94 6.71 0.39 18.87
C LEU A 94 7.99 -0.33 19.33
N ASP A 95 8.64 -1.12 18.48
CA ASP A 95 9.85 -1.87 18.82
C ASP A 95 11.01 -0.92 19.19
N GLY A 96 11.18 0.20 18.47
CA GLY A 96 12.16 1.23 18.79
C GLY A 96 11.92 1.92 20.14
N THR A 97 10.67 1.98 20.61
CA THR A 97 10.36 2.48 21.97
C THR A 97 10.66 1.46 23.07
N TYR A 98 10.65 0.16 22.77
CA TYR A 98 11.04 -0.89 23.72
C TYR A 98 12.56 -1.10 23.77
N GLU A 99 13.28 -0.91 22.67
CA GLU A 99 14.75 -0.99 22.66
C GLU A 99 15.42 0.15 23.44
N ALA A 100 14.77 1.32 23.55
CA ALA A 100 15.25 2.40 24.41
C ALA A 100 15.12 2.11 25.93
N VAL A 101 14.57 0.95 26.31
CA VAL A 101 14.37 0.53 27.71
C VAL A 101 15.30 -0.60 28.14
N ASP A 102 16.09 -1.19 27.24
CA ASP A 102 17.16 -2.12 27.63
C ASP A 102 18.31 -2.05 26.62
N ASP A 103 19.42 -1.46 27.07
CA ASP A 103 20.66 -1.36 26.31
C ASP A 103 21.20 -2.76 25.92
N ALA A 104 21.64 -2.85 24.66
CA ALA A 104 22.48 -3.88 24.05
C ALA A 104 21.79 -5.17 23.53
N GLU A 105 21.35 -5.18 22.26
CA GLU A 105 21.50 -6.34 21.34
C GLU A 105 21.06 -6.01 19.88
N GLU A 106 21.75 -5.06 19.24
CA GLU A 106 21.41 -4.44 17.94
C GLU A 106 21.49 -5.37 16.69
N GLU A 107 21.81 -6.67 16.84
CA GLU A 107 21.97 -7.57 15.69
C GLU A 107 20.91 -8.71 15.63
N ARG A 108 20.13 -8.90 16.70
CA ARG A 108 19.12 -9.99 16.76
C ARG A 108 17.72 -9.55 16.32
N GLY A 109 17.40 -8.26 16.34
CA GLY A 109 16.08 -7.71 16.02
C GLY A 109 15.64 -7.95 14.57
N LEU A 110 16.50 -7.61 13.61
CA LEU A 110 16.22 -7.77 12.17
C LEU A 110 15.95 -9.23 11.79
N VAL A 111 16.75 -10.15 12.32
CA VAL A 111 16.63 -11.60 12.05
C VAL A 111 15.36 -12.16 12.67
N ARG A 112 14.98 -11.70 13.87
CA ARG A 112 13.76 -12.14 14.55
C ARG A 112 12.50 -11.63 13.84
N GLY A 113 12.51 -10.38 13.37
CA GLY A 113 11.43 -9.80 12.55
C GLY A 113 11.22 -10.56 11.23
N LEU A 114 12.32 -10.84 10.51
CA LEU A 114 12.30 -11.64 9.26
C LEU A 114 11.83 -13.09 9.49
N ALA A 115 12.28 -13.74 10.57
CA ALA A 115 11.89 -15.11 10.89
C ALA A 115 10.42 -15.22 11.33
N LEU A 116 9.91 -14.24 12.09
CA LEU A 116 8.50 -14.14 12.43
C LEU A 116 7.64 -13.85 11.19
N HIS A 117 8.13 -13.02 10.28
CA HIS A 117 7.48 -12.71 9.00
C HIS A 117 7.33 -13.92 8.10
N ALA A 118 8.42 -14.64 7.81
CA ALA A 118 8.38 -15.85 6.99
C ALA A 118 7.38 -16.88 7.54
N ARG A 119 7.25 -16.97 8.87
CA ARG A 119 6.32 -17.89 9.53
C ARG A 119 4.86 -17.45 9.40
N HIS A 120 4.58 -16.14 9.38
CA HIS A 120 3.22 -15.62 9.20
C HIS A 120 2.76 -15.71 7.74
N THR A 121 3.62 -15.34 6.78
CA THR A 121 3.33 -15.45 5.34
C THR A 121 3.10 -16.91 4.93
N ALA A 122 3.93 -17.84 5.43
CA ALA A 122 3.74 -19.28 5.19
C ALA A 122 2.40 -19.80 5.73
N ARG A 123 1.94 -19.28 6.89
CA ARG A 123 0.68 -19.68 7.51
C ARG A 123 -0.54 -19.08 6.80
N ALA A 124 -0.42 -17.87 6.26
CA ALA A 124 -1.45 -17.23 5.45
C ALA A 124 -1.64 -17.95 4.10
N ILE A 125 -0.54 -18.34 3.44
CA ILE A 125 -0.59 -19.12 2.19
C ILE A 125 -1.19 -20.52 2.43
N ALA A 126 -0.81 -21.19 3.52
CA ALA A 126 -1.35 -22.51 3.86
C ALA A 126 -2.88 -22.51 4.11
N ARG A 127 -3.45 -21.38 4.57
CA ARG A 127 -4.91 -21.22 4.76
C ARG A 127 -5.67 -20.93 3.46
N LYS A 128 -5.00 -20.45 2.41
CA LYS A 128 -5.60 -20.22 1.09
C LYS A 128 -5.59 -21.46 0.19
N LEU A 129 -4.89 -22.53 0.59
CA LEU A 129 -4.73 -23.77 -0.17
C LEU A 129 -5.52 -24.97 0.41
N MET A 130 -6.31 -24.74 1.46
CA MET A 130 -7.32 -25.68 2.00
C MET A 130 -8.70 -25.11 1.77
#